data_AF-A0A8H4TAI7-F1
#
_entry.id   AF-A0A8H4TAI7-F1
#
_cell.length_a   1.000
_cell.length_b   1.000
_cell.length_c   1.000
_cell.angle_alpha   90.00
_cell.angle_beta   90.00
_cell.angle_gamma   90.00
#
_symmetry.space_group_name_H-M   'P 1'
#
loop_
_entity.id
_entity.type
_entity.pdbx_description
1 polymer ?
#
loop_
_entity_poly.entity_id
_entity_poly.type
_entity_poly.pdbx_seq_one_letter_code
_entity_poly.pdbx_strand_id
1 'polypeptide(L)'
;MGRAANAEISRKERVTIVAPSAIPIDDKAAVPQAMTLEQIKATVRDFVDAAKKAIRAGFDGVEIHGANGYLLDQFIQDTSNQRDDAYGGSIENRSRLLDEVINAVVDAIGAERVGLRLSPFSTFQGMRMEDPIPQFSDVITNASR
;
A
#
# COMPACT_ATOMS: atom_id res chain seq x y z
N MET A 1 -6.74 -3.59 -6.23
CA MET A 1 -6.53 -2.21 -6.74
C MET A 1 -7.03 -1.22 -5.70
N GLY A 2 -6.26 -0.18 -5.34
CA GLY A 2 -6.59 0.80 -4.29
C GLY A 2 -7.75 1.76 -4.65
N ARG A 3 -8.13 2.66 -3.72
CA ARG A 3 -9.23 3.65 -3.94
C ARG A 3 -9.00 4.65 -5.07
N ALA A 4 -7.78 4.74 -5.59
CA ALA A 4 -7.41 5.58 -6.73
C ALA A 4 -7.65 4.91 -8.10
N ALA A 5 -8.19 3.69 -8.12
CA ALA A 5 -8.49 2.99 -9.37
C ALA A 5 -9.61 3.67 -10.15
N ASN A 6 -9.52 3.61 -11.48
CA ASN A 6 -10.56 4.14 -12.36
C ASN A 6 -11.85 3.31 -12.25
N ALA A 7 -12.95 3.94 -11.87
CA ALA A 7 -14.24 3.27 -11.64
C ALA A 7 -14.88 2.66 -12.90
N GLU A 8 -14.69 3.29 -14.06
CA GLU A 8 -15.20 2.76 -15.32
C GLU A 8 -14.47 1.48 -15.72
N ILE A 9 -13.14 1.49 -15.69
CA ILE A 9 -12.31 0.32 -15.99
C ILE A 9 -12.57 -0.79 -14.98
N SER A 10 -12.65 -0.46 -13.69
CA SER A 10 -12.90 -1.45 -12.63
C SER A 10 -14.25 -2.16 -12.83
N ARG A 11 -15.30 -1.42 -13.22
CA ARG A 11 -16.60 -2.02 -13.56
C ARG A 11 -16.52 -2.92 -14.79
N LYS A 12 -15.84 -2.46 -15.85
CA LYS A 12 -15.68 -3.22 -17.10
C LYS A 12 -14.94 -4.54 -16.88
N GLU A 13 -13.85 -4.50 -16.12
CA GLU A 13 -13.00 -5.65 -15.81
C GLU A 13 -13.51 -6.49 -14.62
N ARG A 14 -14.65 -6.10 -14.03
CA ARG A 14 -15.25 -6.74 -12.84
C ARG A 14 -14.27 -6.85 -11.66
N VAL A 15 -13.44 -5.82 -11.49
CA VAL A 15 -12.50 -5.68 -10.38
C VAL A 15 -13.12 -4.80 -9.32
N THR A 16 -13.14 -5.28 -8.08
CA THR A 16 -13.57 -4.47 -6.94
C THR A 16 -12.49 -3.44 -6.58
N ILE A 17 -12.89 -2.18 -6.44
CA ILE A 17 -12.04 -1.13 -5.87
C ILE A 17 -11.99 -1.35 -4.37
N VAL A 18 -10.79 -1.56 -3.84
CA VAL A 18 -10.58 -1.84 -2.42
C VAL A 18 -9.66 -0.82 -1.77
N ALA A 19 -9.72 -0.72 -0.45
CA ALA A 19 -8.93 0.21 0.36
C ALA A 19 -8.84 -0.32 1.81
N PRO A 20 -7.98 0.24 2.68
CA PRO A 20 -8.00 -0.12 4.10
C PRO A 20 -9.37 0.12 4.75
N SER A 21 -10.02 1.24 4.43
CA SER A 21 -11.35 1.61 4.92
C SER A 21 -12.25 2.08 3.78
N ALA A 22 -13.57 2.10 3.98
CA ALA A 22 -14.55 2.54 2.99
C ALA A 22 -14.61 4.08 2.86
N ILE A 23 -13.46 4.70 2.62
CA ILE A 23 -13.26 6.16 2.58
C ILE A 23 -12.84 6.54 1.15
N PRO A 24 -13.71 7.23 0.37
CA PRO A 24 -13.36 7.70 -0.97
C PRO A 24 -12.27 8.78 -0.93
N ILE A 25 -11.67 9.09 -2.09
CA ILE A 25 -10.69 10.18 -2.20
C ILE A 25 -11.35 11.54 -2.02
N ASP A 26 -12.53 11.71 -2.63
CA ASP A 26 -13.38 12.90 -2.58
C ASP A 26 -14.84 12.50 -2.89
N ASP A 27 -15.75 13.47 -2.92
CA ASP A 27 -17.18 13.25 -3.16
C ASP A 27 -17.54 12.71 -4.55
N LYS A 28 -16.59 12.73 -5.50
CA LYS A 28 -16.79 12.27 -6.88
C LYS A 28 -16.20 10.88 -7.12
N ALA A 29 -15.31 10.43 -6.25
CA ALA A 29 -14.69 9.12 -6.34
C ALA A 29 -15.66 7.99 -5.93
N ALA A 30 -15.47 6.80 -6.49
CA ALA A 30 -16.20 5.62 -6.06
C ALA A 30 -15.82 5.25 -4.62
N VAL A 31 -16.82 4.90 -3.81
CA VAL A 31 -16.58 4.40 -2.45
C VAL A 31 -15.91 3.01 -2.55
N PRO A 32 -14.70 2.83 -2.01
CA PRO A 32 -14.01 1.54 -2.06
C PRO A 32 -14.63 0.56 -1.04
N GLN A 33 -14.44 -0.73 -1.27
CA GLN A 33 -14.69 -1.74 -0.25
C GLN A 33 -13.49 -1.84 0.71
N ALA A 34 -13.76 -1.85 2.02
CA ALA A 34 -12.71 -2.15 3.01
C ALA A 34 -12.17 -3.57 2.80
N MET A 35 -10.85 -3.71 2.73
CA MET A 35 -10.19 -4.99 2.50
C MET A 35 -10.42 -5.95 3.68
N THR A 36 -10.67 -7.21 3.33
CA THR A 36 -10.63 -8.33 4.29
C THR A 36 -9.19 -8.75 4.57
N LEU A 37 -8.96 -9.45 5.68
CA LEU A 37 -7.65 -10.01 6.01
C LEU A 37 -7.14 -10.97 4.92
N GLU A 38 -8.03 -11.70 4.25
CA GLU A 38 -7.69 -12.61 3.16
C GLU A 38 -7.21 -11.85 1.92
N GLN A 39 -7.84 -10.72 1.59
CA GLN A 39 -7.41 -9.84 0.50
C GLN A 39 -6.07 -9.16 0.80
N ILE A 40 -5.81 -8.81 2.06
CA ILE A 40 -4.51 -8.26 2.48
C ILE A 40 -3.42 -9.32 2.29
N LYS A 41 -3.64 -10.55 2.77
CA LYS A 41 -2.71 -11.68 2.55
C LYS A 41 -2.52 -12.01 1.06
N ALA A 42 -3.59 -11.92 0.26
CA ALA A 42 -3.49 -12.11 -1.18
C ALA A 42 -2.64 -11.02 -1.84
N THR A 43 -2.79 -9.77 -1.42
CA THR A 43 -2.01 -8.63 -1.92
C THR A 43 -0.51 -8.84 -1.69
N VAL A 44 -0.10 -9.31 -0.51
CA VAL A 44 1.31 -9.64 -0.23
C VAL A 44 1.83 -10.69 -1.22
N ARG A 45 1.06 -11.76 -1.47
CA ARG A 45 1.41 -12.79 -2.47
C ARG A 45 1.51 -12.22 -3.88
N ASP A 46 0.59 -11.33 -4.26
CA ASP A 46 0.59 -10.71 -5.58
C ASP A 46 1.85 -9.84 -5.80
N PHE A 47 2.30 -9.11 -4.77
CA PHE A 47 3.58 -8.36 -4.82
C PHE A 47 4.78 -9.30 -5.03
N VAL A 48 4.84 -10.41 -4.31
CA VAL A 48 5.90 -11.43 -4.47
C VAL A 48 5.89 -12.00 -5.89
N ASP A 49 4.72 -12.39 -6.39
CA ASP A 49 4.59 -12.96 -7.73
C ASP A 49 4.96 -11.94 -8.82
N ALA A 50 4.56 -10.67 -8.65
CA ALA A 50 4.93 -9.59 -9.55
C ALA A 50 6.45 -9.35 -9.54
N ALA A 51 7.08 -9.34 -8.38
CA ALA A 51 8.53 -9.18 -8.26
C ALA A 51 9.28 -10.32 -8.94
N LYS A 52 8.89 -11.58 -8.68
CA LYS A 52 9.49 -12.75 -9.36
C LYS A 52 9.30 -12.70 -10.88
N LYS A 53 8.14 -12.23 -11.35
CA LYS A 53 7.87 -12.04 -12.79
C LYS A 53 8.78 -10.97 -13.38
N ALA A 54 8.99 -9.84 -12.71
CA ALA A 54 9.88 -8.78 -13.15
C ALA A 54 11.32 -9.26 -13.28
N ILE A 55 11.85 -9.97 -12.27
CA ILE A 55 13.20 -10.54 -12.34
C ILE A 55 13.32 -11.55 -13.49
N ARG A 56 12.34 -12.43 -13.69
CA ARG A 56 12.34 -13.35 -14.85
C ARG A 56 12.28 -12.63 -16.19
N ALA A 57 11.70 -11.44 -16.25
CA ALA A 57 11.65 -10.62 -17.46
C ALA A 57 12.96 -9.84 -17.72
N GLY A 58 13.92 -9.89 -16.81
CA GLY A 58 15.24 -9.25 -16.97
C GLY A 58 15.38 -7.87 -16.32
N PHE A 59 14.46 -7.48 -15.42
CA PHE A 59 14.66 -6.27 -14.61
C PHE A 59 15.79 -6.48 -13.59
N ASP A 60 16.61 -5.45 -13.38
CA ASP A 60 17.66 -5.45 -12.36
C ASP A 60 17.08 -5.51 -10.93
N GLY A 61 15.89 -4.93 -10.73
CA GLY A 61 15.18 -4.91 -9.48
C GLY A 61 13.76 -4.35 -9.60
N VAL A 62 13.09 -4.17 -8.47
CA VAL A 62 11.74 -3.61 -8.38
C VAL A 62 11.70 -2.50 -7.33
N GLU A 63 10.84 -1.51 -7.56
CA GLU A 63 10.52 -0.47 -6.57
C GLU A 63 9.11 -0.70 -6.02
N ILE A 64 8.99 -0.86 -4.70
CA ILE A 64 7.72 -0.94 -3.98
C ILE A 64 7.15 0.48 -3.86
N HIS A 65 5.97 0.69 -4.44
CA HIS A 65 5.32 1.99 -4.43
C HIS A 65 4.45 2.18 -3.15
N GLY A 66 5.07 2.74 -2.10
CA GLY A 66 4.43 3.13 -0.84
C GLY A 66 4.11 4.63 -0.74
N ALA A 67 3.67 5.24 -1.85
CA ALA A 67 3.58 6.69 -1.97
C ALA A 67 2.35 7.14 -2.76
N ASN A 68 2.15 8.46 -2.82
CA ASN A 68 1.21 9.18 -3.67
C ASN A 68 -0.24 8.71 -3.57
N GLY A 69 -0.66 8.25 -2.40
CA GLY A 69 -2.04 7.87 -2.12
C GLY A 69 -2.51 6.59 -2.78
N TYR A 70 -1.60 5.74 -3.27
CA TYR A 70 -1.93 4.38 -3.71
C TYR A 70 -2.03 3.40 -2.54
N LEU A 71 -2.39 2.14 -2.81
CA LEU A 71 -2.87 1.20 -1.80
C LEU A 71 -1.99 1.11 -0.53
N LEU A 72 -0.67 1.01 -0.68
CA LEU A 72 0.22 0.92 0.49
C LEU A 72 0.24 2.24 1.28
N ASP A 73 0.31 3.40 0.61
CA ASP A 73 0.21 4.71 1.27
C ASP A 73 -1.15 4.91 1.95
N GLN A 74 -2.23 4.37 1.35
CA GLN A 74 -3.55 4.39 1.96
C GLN A 74 -3.57 3.67 3.31
N PHE A 75 -2.84 2.55 3.44
CA PHE A 75 -2.71 1.84 4.71
C PHE A 75 -1.83 2.59 5.71
N ILE A 76 -0.76 3.25 5.26
CA ILE A 76 0.16 4.01 6.13
C ILE A 76 -0.55 5.21 6.78
N GLN A 77 -1.45 5.89 6.05
CA GLN A 77 -2.01 7.16 6.50
C GLN A 77 -3.39 7.04 7.17
N ASP A 78 -3.56 7.74 8.30
CA ASP A 78 -4.82 7.78 9.06
C ASP A 78 -5.94 8.53 8.34
N THR A 79 -5.62 9.38 7.36
CA THR A 79 -6.61 10.04 6.49
C THR A 79 -7.41 9.05 5.63
N SER A 80 -6.90 7.83 5.44
CA SER A 80 -7.59 6.78 4.67
C SER A 80 -7.70 5.44 5.40
N ASN A 81 -6.92 5.22 6.45
CA ASN A 81 -6.96 4.01 7.25
C ASN A 81 -7.53 4.28 8.64
N GLN A 82 -8.81 3.92 8.78
CA GLN A 82 -9.59 3.97 10.02
C GLN A 82 -9.94 2.56 10.51
N ARG A 83 -9.08 1.56 10.21
CA ARG A 83 -9.26 0.19 10.68
C ARG A 83 -8.99 0.10 12.18
N ASP A 84 -9.68 -0.83 12.82
CA ASP A 84 -9.58 -1.17 14.25
C ASP A 84 -8.95 -2.55 14.49
N ASP A 85 -8.40 -3.17 13.44
CA ASP A 85 -7.70 -4.45 13.49
C ASP A 85 -6.18 -4.30 13.44
N ALA A 86 -5.47 -5.42 13.25
CA ALA A 86 -4.00 -5.45 13.20
C ALA A 86 -3.38 -4.59 12.08
N TYR A 87 -4.18 -4.04 11.16
CA TYR A 87 -3.72 -3.21 10.06
C TYR A 87 -4.13 -1.73 10.20
N GLY A 88 -4.64 -1.29 11.36
CA GLY A 88 -4.88 0.12 11.67
C GLY A 88 -4.89 0.45 13.17
N GLY A 89 -5.32 1.66 13.50
CA GLY A 89 -5.46 2.13 14.89
C GLY A 89 -4.17 2.58 15.60
N SER A 90 -3.00 2.07 15.19
CA SER A 90 -1.69 2.51 15.68
C SER A 90 -0.71 2.75 14.53
N ILE A 91 0.43 3.40 14.83
CA ILE A 91 1.50 3.65 13.85
C ILE A 91 2.00 2.31 13.27
N GLU A 92 2.31 1.37 14.15
CA GLU A 92 2.89 0.07 13.80
C GLU A 92 1.92 -0.76 12.97
N ASN A 93 0.62 -0.71 13.32
CA ASN A 93 -0.41 -1.43 12.58
C ASN A 93 -0.63 -0.83 11.19
N ARG A 94 -0.55 0.50 11.03
CA ARG A 94 -0.63 1.16 9.72
C ARG A 94 0.59 0.86 8.84
N SER A 95 1.77 0.71 9.43
CA SER A 95 2.99 0.29 8.72
C SER A 95 2.97 -1.20 8.32
N ARG A 96 2.26 -2.04 9.07
CA ARG A 96 2.32 -3.51 8.99
C ARG A 96 2.21 -4.08 7.58
N LEU A 97 1.25 -3.60 6.77
CA LEU A 97 1.09 -4.13 5.41
C LEU A 97 2.32 -3.84 4.54
N LEU A 98 2.87 -2.63 4.64
CA LEU A 98 4.08 -2.28 3.89
C LEU A 98 5.26 -3.15 4.34
N ASP A 99 5.43 -3.35 5.65
CA ASP A 99 6.48 -4.20 6.21
C ASP A 99 6.34 -5.66 5.75
N GLU A 100 5.13 -6.22 5.75
CA GLU A 100 4.84 -7.57 5.23
C GLU A 100 5.20 -7.69 3.74
N VAL A 101 4.90 -6.66 2.94
CA VAL A 101 5.24 -6.62 1.51
C VAL A 101 6.75 -6.51 1.29
N ILE A 102 7.44 -5.62 2.00
CA ILE A 102 8.89 -5.44 1.90
C ILE A 102 9.59 -6.76 2.21
N ASN A 103 9.30 -7.36 3.38
CA ASN A 103 9.94 -8.59 3.81
C ASN A 103 9.69 -9.74 2.82
N ALA A 104 8.45 -9.93 2.39
CA ALA A 104 8.12 -11.02 1.47
C ALA A 104 8.77 -10.86 0.08
N VAL A 105 8.89 -9.62 -0.42
CA VAL A 105 9.57 -9.34 -1.69
C VAL A 105 11.08 -9.49 -1.56
N VAL A 106 11.67 -8.99 -0.47
CA VAL A 106 13.10 -9.17 -0.15
C VAL A 106 13.45 -10.66 -0.06
N ASP A 107 12.67 -11.45 0.66
CA ASP A 107 12.86 -12.91 0.75
C ASP A 107 12.79 -13.59 -0.63
N ALA A 108 12.00 -13.05 -1.55
CA ALA A 108 11.77 -13.62 -2.86
C ALA A 108 12.85 -13.31 -3.89
N ILE A 109 13.47 -12.11 -3.83
CA ILE A 109 14.36 -11.63 -4.90
C ILE A 109 15.69 -11.03 -4.40
N GLY A 110 15.91 -10.92 -3.10
CA GLY A 110 17.11 -10.31 -2.50
C GLY A 110 16.93 -8.81 -2.25
N ALA A 111 17.42 -8.33 -1.10
CA ALA A 111 17.29 -6.93 -0.67
C ALA A 111 17.99 -5.95 -1.61
N GLU A 112 19.07 -6.36 -2.26
CA GLU A 112 19.84 -5.55 -3.21
C GLU A 112 19.04 -5.19 -4.48
N ARG A 113 17.90 -5.84 -4.69
CA ARG A 113 17.01 -5.65 -5.85
C ARG A 113 15.70 -4.97 -5.50
N VAL A 114 15.55 -4.47 -4.27
CA VAL A 114 14.29 -3.88 -3.78
C VAL A 114 14.53 -2.42 -3.39
N GLY A 115 13.81 -1.52 -4.05
CA GLY A 115 13.67 -0.13 -3.66
C GLY A 115 12.34 0.14 -2.97
N LEU A 116 12.28 1.18 -2.14
CA LEU A 116 11.04 1.68 -1.53
C LEU A 116 10.86 3.16 -1.89
N ARG A 117 9.66 3.52 -2.35
CA ARG A 117 9.28 4.91 -2.62
C ARG A 117 8.20 5.38 -1.66
N LEU A 118 8.44 6.53 -1.01
CA LEU A 118 7.56 7.18 -0.05
C LEU A 118 7.29 8.64 -0.45
N SER A 119 6.20 9.23 0.07
CA SER A 119 5.88 10.65 -0.14
C SER A 119 5.25 11.31 1.11
N PRO A 120 6.01 11.45 2.22
CA PRO A 120 5.44 11.77 3.54
C PRO A 120 4.63 13.06 3.63
N PHE A 121 4.97 14.05 2.80
CA PHE A 121 4.37 15.39 2.84
C PHE A 121 3.41 15.67 1.67
N SER A 122 3.18 14.68 0.80
CA SER A 122 2.31 14.83 -0.38
C SER A 122 0.84 14.85 0.02
N THR A 123 0.09 15.80 -0.52
CA THR A 123 -1.38 15.89 -0.38
C THR A 123 -2.14 15.16 -1.49
N PHE A 124 -1.42 14.57 -2.45
CA PHE A 124 -2.03 13.96 -3.62
C PHE A 124 -2.98 12.81 -3.23
N GLN A 125 -4.12 12.70 -3.92
CA GLN A 125 -5.16 11.67 -3.67
C GLN A 125 -5.69 11.64 -2.21
N GLY A 126 -5.83 12.82 -1.60
CA GLY A 126 -6.39 12.96 -0.25
C GLY A 126 -5.46 12.45 0.85
N MET A 127 -4.16 12.45 0.59
CA MET A 127 -3.11 12.11 1.56
C MET A 127 -2.72 13.33 2.39
N ARG A 128 -1.73 13.11 3.27
CA ARG A 128 -1.18 13.99 4.29
C ARG A 128 -1.98 13.98 5.58
N MET A 129 -1.58 13.09 6.49
CA MET A 129 -1.91 13.19 7.91
C MET A 129 -1.38 14.49 8.54
N GLU A 130 -1.94 14.87 9.68
CA GLU A 130 -1.59 16.12 10.37
C GLU A 130 -0.11 16.15 10.78
N ASP A 131 0.37 15.08 11.41
CA ASP A 131 1.78 14.89 11.75
C ASP A 131 2.36 13.61 11.11
N PRO A 132 2.97 13.70 9.93
CA PRO A 132 3.49 12.53 9.22
C PRO A 132 4.81 12.00 9.79
N ILE A 133 5.53 12.77 10.60
CA ILE A 133 6.90 12.41 11.01
C ILE A 133 6.93 11.10 11.81
N PRO A 134 6.09 10.90 12.85
CA PRO A 134 6.10 9.66 13.62
C PRO A 134 5.78 8.43 12.76
N GLN A 135 4.75 8.52 11.90
CA GLN A 135 4.35 7.39 11.06
C GLN A 135 5.43 7.00 10.06
N PHE A 136 5.96 7.96 9.31
CA PHE A 136 6.95 7.66 8.28
C PHE A 136 8.32 7.35 8.87
N SER A 137 8.64 7.79 10.09
CA SER A 137 9.84 7.35 10.81
C SER A 137 9.80 5.87 11.18
N ASP A 138 8.64 5.35 11.60
CA ASP A 138 8.45 3.92 11.85
C ASP A 138 8.67 3.10 10.57
N VAL A 139 8.03 3.51 9.46
CA VAL A 139 8.23 2.87 8.13
C VAL A 139 9.71 2.85 7.73
N ILE A 140 10.40 3.99 7.81
CA ILE A 140 11.83 4.08 7.41
C ILE A 140 12.70 3.21 8.32
N THR A 141 12.40 3.18 9.62
CA THR A 141 13.15 2.37 10.60
C THR A 141 12.98 0.88 10.32
N ASN A 142 11.76 0.42 10.01
CA ASN A 142 11.49 -0.98 9.72
C ASN A 142 12.08 -1.41 8.37
N ALA A 143 12.00 -0.56 7.35
CA ALA A 143 12.56 -0.84 6.03
C ALA A 143 14.10 -0.88 5.97
N SER A 144 14.79 -0.39 7.01
CA SER A 144 16.26 -0.37 7.09
C SER A 144 16.86 -1.55 7.86
N ARG A 145 16.04 -2.51 8.30
CA ARG A 145 16.48 -3.71 9.02
C ARG A 145 16.84 -4.84 8.06
#